data_AF-A0A519UTB4-F1
#
_entry.id   AF-A0A519UTB4-F1
#
_cell.length_a   1.000
_cell.length_b   1.000
_cell.length_c   1.000
_cell.angle_alpha   90.00
_cell.angle_beta   90.00
_cell.angle_gamma   90.00
#
_symmetry.space_group_name_H-M   'P 1'
#
loop_
_entity.id
_entity.type
_entity.pdbx_description
1 polymer ?
#
loop_
_entity_poly.entity_id
_entity_poly.type
_entity_poly.pdbx_seq_one_letter_code
_entity_poly.pdbx_strand_id
1 'polypeptide(L)'
;MFYLTKKSSTINLFEYSVDIVNLKTLPAGLGPLFIQRILEFERHNYNRNFDHFFKAKNLDSLESKTLWEKLASLKPTELIDDFRGGNGCDSIHAIYTGAVIQPIEILHDLSLRLTLLTNNKVQSFYFFAPNFYYEQCTIKRDSRRKILEIKKLFSENTF
;
A
#
# COMPACT_ATOMS: atom_id res chain seq x y z
N MET A 1 -5.81 -3.26 -1.71
CA MET A 1 -4.50 -3.77 -1.23
C MET A 1 -4.03 -4.82 -2.24
N PHE A 2 -2.74 -4.90 -2.55
CA PHE A 2 -2.23 -5.86 -3.53
C PHE A 2 -1.26 -6.85 -2.91
N TYR A 3 -1.25 -8.07 -3.45
CA TYR A 3 -0.37 -9.15 -3.06
C TYR A 3 0.25 -9.76 -4.31
N LEU A 4 1.57 -9.65 -4.48
CA LEU A 4 2.30 -10.42 -5.47
C LEU A 4 2.96 -11.61 -4.78
N THR A 5 2.72 -12.81 -5.30
CA THR A 5 3.32 -14.05 -4.78
C THR A 5 4.16 -14.69 -5.87
N LYS A 6 5.27 -15.32 -5.47
CA LYS A 6 6.09 -16.14 -6.36
C LYS A 6 6.43 -17.46 -5.69
N LYS A 7 6.08 -18.56 -6.35
CA LYS A 7 6.48 -19.93 -5.97
C LYS A 7 7.06 -20.61 -7.21
N SER A 8 8.36 -20.92 -7.16
CA SER A 8 9.09 -21.43 -8.32
C SER A 8 8.96 -20.47 -9.52
N SER A 9 8.43 -20.94 -10.66
CA SER A 9 8.14 -20.14 -11.86
C SER A 9 6.75 -19.49 -11.84
N THR A 10 5.87 -19.89 -10.91
CA THR A 10 4.52 -19.36 -10.82
C THR A 10 4.53 -18.04 -10.07
N ILE A 11 4.01 -16.99 -10.71
CA ILE A 11 3.82 -15.66 -10.15
C ILE A 11 2.33 -15.34 -10.21
N ASN A 12 1.73 -14.94 -9.10
CA ASN A 12 0.32 -14.56 -9.05
C ASN A 12 0.17 -13.18 -8.41
N LEU A 13 -0.65 -12.34 -9.02
CA LEU A 13 -1.08 -11.07 -8.47
C LEU A 13 -2.51 -11.21 -7.94
N PHE A 14 -2.73 -10.72 -6.73
CA PHE A 14 -4.04 -10.64 -6.13
C PHE A 14 -4.33 -9.23 -5.68
N GLU A 15 -5.60 -8.85 -5.79
CA GLU A 15 -6.14 -7.63 -5.23
C GLU A 15 -7.12 -8.00 -4.12
N TYR A 16 -6.86 -7.47 -2.93
CA TYR A 16 -7.85 -7.42 -1.87
C TYR A 16 -8.55 -6.06 -1.91
N SER A 17 -9.82 -6.07 -2.29
CA SER A 17 -10.69 -4.89 -2.18
C SER A 17 -11.91 -5.27 -1.36
N VAL A 18 -12.20 -4.48 -0.34
CA VAL A 18 -13.55 -4.45 0.22
C VAL A 18 -14.34 -3.59 -0.74
N ASP A 19 -15.16 -4.21 -1.57
CA ASP A 19 -16.14 -3.51 -2.39
C ASP A 19 -17.19 -2.95 -1.43
N ILE A 20 -16.89 -1.81 -0.82
CA ILE A 20 -17.85 -0.96 -0.09
C ILE A 20 -18.72 -0.24 -1.14
N VAL A 21 -19.25 -1.00 -2.09
CA VAL A 21 -20.17 -0.48 -3.08
C VAL A 21 -21.46 -0.25 -2.31
N ASN A 22 -21.78 1.02 -2.10
CA ASN A 22 -23.04 1.55 -1.55
C ASN A 22 -23.21 1.78 -0.03
N LEU A 23 -22.18 2.18 0.74
CA LEU A 23 -22.45 2.82 2.05
C LEU A 23 -23.17 4.18 1.92
N LYS A 24 -22.98 4.90 0.80
CA LYS A 24 -23.59 6.22 0.58
C LYS A 24 -25.11 6.19 0.34
N THR A 25 -25.68 5.05 -0.05
CA THR A 25 -27.14 4.90 -0.27
C THR A 25 -27.83 4.20 0.91
N LEU A 26 -27.08 3.79 1.93
CA LEU A 26 -27.65 3.18 3.11
C LEU A 26 -28.13 4.26 4.09
N PRO A 27 -29.36 4.17 4.61
CA PRO A 27 -29.83 5.01 5.71
C PRO A 27 -28.82 5.00 6.87
N ALA A 28 -28.62 6.15 7.52
CA ALA A 28 -27.55 6.38 8.49
C ALA A 28 -27.47 5.33 9.64
N GLY A 29 -28.58 4.67 9.98
CA GLY A 29 -28.62 3.60 11.00
C GLY A 29 -28.22 2.21 10.53
N LEU A 30 -28.16 1.95 9.21
CA LEU A 30 -27.86 0.61 8.67
C LEU A 30 -26.37 0.39 8.39
N GLY A 31 -25.60 1.46 8.19
CA GLY A 31 -24.15 1.37 7.94
C GLY A 31 -23.39 0.58 9.03
N PRO A 32 -23.56 0.91 10.33
CA PRO A 32 -22.92 0.15 11.41
C PRO A 32 -23.34 -1.31 11.48
N LEU A 33 -24.62 -1.62 11.19
CA LEU A 33 -25.14 -2.99 11.21
C LEU A 33 -24.57 -3.84 10.05
N PHE A 34 -24.38 -3.26 8.86
CA PHE A 34 -23.74 -3.95 7.74
C PHE A 34 -22.25 -4.16 7.98
N ILE A 35 -21.54 -3.17 8.54
CA ILE A 35 -20.13 -3.32 8.93
C ILE A 35 -19.99 -4.44 9.97
N GLN A 36 -20.83 -4.44 11.01
CA GLN A 36 -20.83 -5.50 12.01
C GLN A 36 -21.11 -6.86 11.40
N ARG A 37 -22.05 -6.96 10.45
CA ARG A 37 -22.41 -8.22 9.79
C ARG A 37 -21.31 -8.73 8.85
N ILE A 38 -20.57 -7.85 8.18
CA ILE A 38 -19.38 -8.21 7.39
C ILE A 38 -18.29 -8.76 8.33
N LEU A 39 -18.00 -8.06 9.42
CA LEU A 39 -17.03 -8.49 10.43
C LEU A 39 -17.43 -9.81 11.11
N GLU A 40 -18.73 -10.06 11.30
CA GLU A 40 -19.27 -11.31 11.84
C GLU A 40 -19.25 -12.44 10.80
N PHE A 41 -19.49 -12.15 9.52
CA PHE A 41 -19.37 -13.11 8.42
C PHE A 41 -17.92 -13.59 8.24
N GLU A 42 -16.94 -12.69 8.37
CA GLU A 42 -15.50 -13.00 8.40
C GLU A 42 -15.11 -13.92 9.57
N ARG A 43 -15.82 -13.82 10.71
CA ARG A 43 -15.55 -14.66 11.90
C ARG A 43 -16.09 -16.09 11.81
N HIS A 44 -17.09 -16.36 10.96
CA HIS A 44 -17.84 -17.62 11.00
C HIS A 44 -17.70 -18.52 9.76
N ASN A 45 -17.07 -18.08 8.68
CA ASN A 45 -16.84 -18.90 7.49
C ASN A 45 -15.36 -19.29 7.30
N TYR A 46 -14.95 -20.38 7.94
CA TYR A 46 -13.65 -21.04 7.73
C TYR A 46 -13.57 -21.85 6.42
N ASN A 47 -14.30 -21.48 5.37
CA ASN A 47 -14.20 -22.18 4.10
C ASN A 47 -13.13 -21.51 3.23
N ARG A 48 -11.95 -22.15 3.14
CA ARG A 48 -10.70 -21.64 2.55
C ARG A 48 -10.70 -21.52 1.01
N ASN A 49 -11.86 -21.32 0.39
CA ASN A 49 -11.92 -20.90 -1.00
C ASN A 49 -11.72 -19.38 -1.00
N PHE A 50 -10.80 -18.88 -1.82
CA PHE A 50 -10.44 -17.46 -1.90
C PHE A 50 -11.64 -16.55 -1.64
N ASP A 51 -11.55 -15.79 -0.54
CA ASP A 51 -12.60 -14.89 -0.07
C ASP A 51 -13.06 -13.97 -1.23
N HIS A 52 -14.35 -13.63 -1.30
CA HIS A 52 -14.92 -12.76 -2.34
C HIS A 52 -14.22 -11.39 -2.44
N PHE A 53 -13.53 -10.97 -1.39
CA PHE A 53 -12.70 -9.77 -1.37
C PHE A 53 -11.33 -9.95 -2.04
N PHE A 54 -10.89 -11.19 -2.28
CA PHE A 54 -9.59 -11.53 -2.83
C PHE A 54 -9.71 -11.95 -4.29
N LYS A 55 -9.48 -11.00 -5.20
CA LYS A 55 -9.58 -11.19 -6.65
C LYS A 55 -8.21 -11.54 -7.21
N ALA A 56 -8.06 -12.74 -7.77
CA ALA A 56 -6.90 -13.08 -8.57
C ALA A 56 -6.92 -12.24 -9.86
N LYS A 57 -5.81 -11.59 -10.19
CA LYS A 57 -5.65 -10.90 -11.46
C LYS A 57 -5.21 -11.93 -12.51
N ASN A 58 -5.94 -11.98 -13.61
CA ASN A 58 -5.60 -12.82 -14.76
C ASN A 58 -4.48 -12.16 -15.55
N LEU A 59 -3.24 -12.32 -15.05
CA LEU A 59 -2.04 -11.96 -15.80
C LEU A 59 -1.58 -13.20 -16.56
N ASP A 60 -1.20 -13.04 -17.82
CA ASP A 60 -0.53 -14.11 -18.54
C ASP A 60 0.88 -14.36 -17.99
N SER A 61 1.54 -15.41 -18.49
CA SER A 61 2.88 -15.81 -18.03
C SER A 61 3.94 -14.72 -18.28
N LEU A 62 3.84 -14.00 -19.40
CA LEU A 62 4.78 -12.95 -19.79
C LEU A 62 4.58 -11.69 -18.96
N GLU A 63 3.34 -11.28 -18.74
CA GLU A 63 2.95 -10.16 -17.89
C GLU A 63 3.38 -10.40 -16.44
N SER A 64 3.08 -11.58 -15.91
CA SER A 64 3.47 -11.98 -14.56
C SER A 64 4.99 -11.95 -14.36
N LYS A 65 5.73 -12.50 -15.32
CA LYS A 65 7.20 -12.49 -15.31
C LYS A 65 7.75 -11.07 -15.38
N THR A 66 7.22 -10.25 -16.28
CA THR A 66 7.63 -8.86 -16.47
C THR A 66 7.37 -8.02 -15.21
N LEU A 67 6.21 -8.20 -14.58
CA LEU A 67 5.87 -7.55 -13.32
C LEU A 67 6.86 -7.93 -12.22
N TRP A 68 7.21 -9.21 -12.10
CA TRP A 68 8.19 -9.68 -11.12
C TRP A 68 9.59 -9.11 -11.38
N GLU A 69 10.05 -9.10 -12.63
CA GLU A 69 11.36 -8.56 -13.00
C GLU A 69 11.47 -7.06 -12.72
N LYS A 70 10.40 -6.30 -13.05
CA LYS A 70 10.30 -4.88 -12.69
C LYS A 70 10.30 -4.66 -11.18
N LEU A 71 9.58 -5.47 -10.41
CA LEU A 71 9.60 -5.36 -8.94
C LEU A 71 10.99 -5.70 -8.38
N ALA A 72 11.62 -6.76 -8.88
CA ALA A 72 12.93 -7.22 -8.41
C ALA A 72 14.04 -6.19 -8.69
N SER A 73 13.99 -5.50 -9.85
CA SER A 73 14.98 -4.48 -10.21
C SER A 73 14.93 -3.24 -9.29
N LEU A 74 13.79 -2.97 -8.66
CA LEU A 74 13.64 -1.92 -7.64
C LEU A 74 14.26 -2.28 -6.29
N LYS A 75 14.70 -3.54 -6.12
CA LYS A 75 15.36 -4.06 -4.91
C LYS A 75 14.61 -3.71 -3.62
N PRO A 76 13.35 -4.14 -3.47
CA PRO A 76 12.51 -3.75 -2.33
C PRO A 76 13.10 -4.15 -0.96
N THR A 77 13.99 -5.14 -0.92
CA THR A 77 14.68 -5.57 0.30
C THR A 77 15.70 -4.56 0.84
N GLU A 78 16.16 -3.63 0.00
CA GLU A 78 17.18 -2.62 0.32
C GLU A 78 16.56 -1.25 0.66
N LEU A 79 15.24 -1.16 0.74
CA LEU A 79 14.56 0.10 1.07
C LEU A 79 14.87 0.56 2.50
N ILE A 80 14.90 1.88 2.69
CA ILE A 80 14.97 2.52 4.00
C ILE A 80 13.69 3.34 4.17
N ASP A 81 12.91 2.99 5.18
CA ASP A 81 11.61 3.59 5.45
C ASP A 81 11.72 4.75 6.47
N ASP A 82 10.59 5.42 6.73
CA ASP A 82 10.59 6.58 7.62
C ASP A 82 10.78 6.19 9.09
N PHE A 83 10.42 4.95 9.48
CA PHE A 83 10.66 4.47 10.83
C PHE A 83 12.15 4.30 11.14
N ARG A 84 12.95 3.78 10.18
CA ARG A 84 14.37 3.48 10.42
C ARG A 84 15.31 4.66 10.24
N GLY A 85 14.94 5.66 9.43
CA GLY A 85 15.84 6.80 9.17
C GLY A 85 15.19 8.17 9.29
N GLY A 86 14.03 8.26 9.95
CA GLY A 86 13.24 9.50 10.07
C GLY A 86 12.62 10.00 8.76
N ASN A 87 12.01 11.17 8.78
CA ASN A 87 11.46 11.83 7.58
C ASN A 87 12.54 12.46 6.67
N GLY A 88 13.76 12.67 7.16
CA GLY A 88 14.89 13.13 6.34
C GLY A 88 14.69 14.53 5.75
N CYS A 89 14.04 15.42 6.48
CA CYS A 89 13.87 16.81 6.08
C CYS A 89 14.52 17.69 7.14
N ASP A 90 15.50 18.51 6.74
CA ASP A 90 16.25 19.36 7.67
C ASP A 90 15.37 20.47 8.27
N SER A 91 14.27 20.81 7.61
CA SER A 91 13.16 21.58 8.16
C SER A 91 12.05 21.59 7.12
N ILE A 92 10.92 20.92 7.35
CA ILE A 92 9.72 21.29 6.58
C ILE A 92 9.37 22.68 7.10
N HIS A 93 9.45 23.72 6.26
CA HIS A 93 9.20 25.09 6.67
C HIS A 93 7.86 25.18 7.39
N ALA A 94 7.89 25.29 8.72
CA ALA A 94 6.73 25.74 9.47
C ALA A 94 6.37 27.11 8.90
N ILE A 95 5.18 27.23 8.31
CA ILE A 95 4.69 28.52 7.84
C ILE A 95 4.43 29.32 9.11
N TYR A 96 5.32 30.28 9.42
CA TYR A 96 5.18 31.16 10.57
C TYR A 96 4.06 32.17 10.31
N THR A 97 2.82 31.82 10.63
CA THR A 97 1.70 32.77 10.69
C THR A 97 1.56 33.31 12.10
N GLY A 98 2.50 34.18 12.50
CA GLY A 98 2.34 35.17 13.56
C GLY A 98 2.16 34.72 15.01
N ALA A 99 1.75 33.48 15.32
CA ALA A 99 1.63 32.98 16.71
C ALA A 99 1.46 31.45 16.84
N VAL A 100 1.22 30.72 15.74
CA VAL A 100 0.96 29.27 15.78
C VAL A 100 1.84 28.58 14.76
N ILE A 101 2.67 27.63 15.21
CA ILE A 101 3.31 26.67 14.31
C ILE A 101 2.18 25.77 13.81
N GLN A 102 1.60 26.09 12.65
CA GLN A 102 0.73 25.16 11.96
C GLN A 102 1.62 24.15 11.23
N PRO A 103 1.56 22.85 11.56
CA PRO A 103 2.17 21.85 10.69
C PRO A 103 1.51 22.01 9.32
N ILE A 104 2.32 22.11 8.25
CA ILE A 104 1.83 21.98 6.88
C ILE A 104 0.90 20.77 6.88
N GLU A 105 -0.31 20.93 6.34
CA GLU A 105 -1.32 19.88 6.24
C GLU A 105 -0.83 18.75 5.32
N ILE A 106 0.11 17.94 5.82
CA ILE A 106 0.52 16.65 5.25
C ILE A 106 -0.60 15.61 5.49
N LEU A 107 -1.68 16.01 6.19
CA LEU A 107 -2.82 15.20 6.62
C LEU A 107 -3.59 14.52 5.47
N HIS A 108 -3.39 14.94 4.22
CA HIS A 108 -4.12 14.40 3.07
C HIS A 108 -3.36 13.41 2.20
N ASP A 109 -2.04 13.24 2.35
CA ASP A 109 -1.30 12.28 1.52
C ASP A 109 -1.28 10.89 2.18
N LEU A 110 -1.63 9.88 1.39
CA LEU A 110 -1.82 8.51 1.88
C LEU A 110 -0.47 7.87 2.17
N SER A 111 -0.36 7.25 3.34
CA SER A 111 0.83 6.47 3.69
C SER A 111 0.91 5.18 2.86
N LEU A 112 2.12 4.77 2.50
CA LEU A 112 2.38 3.50 1.83
C LEU A 112 3.03 2.51 2.79
N ARG A 113 2.46 1.30 2.83
CA ARG A 113 3.02 0.17 3.53
C ARG A 113 3.40 -0.92 2.54
N LEU A 114 4.66 -1.34 2.57
CA LEU A 114 5.14 -2.51 1.85
C LEU A 114 5.49 -3.60 2.86
N THR A 115 4.99 -4.81 2.66
CA THR A 115 5.37 -5.97 3.46
C THR A 115 5.99 -7.03 2.55
N LEU A 116 7.23 -7.41 2.86
CA LEU A 116 7.94 -8.49 2.19
C LEU A 116 7.90 -9.73 3.06
N LEU A 117 7.40 -10.81 2.48
CA LEU A 117 7.35 -12.14 3.09
C LEU A 117 8.31 -13.04 2.30
N THR A 118 9.38 -13.48 2.93
CA THR A 118 10.27 -14.51 2.39
C THR A 118 10.25 -15.73 3.29
N ASN A 119 10.86 -16.83 2.85
CA ASN A 119 10.98 -18.04 3.67
C ASN A 119 11.68 -17.79 5.02
N ASN A 120 12.51 -16.76 5.11
CA ASN A 120 13.40 -16.54 6.25
C ASN A 120 13.08 -15.26 7.03
N LYS A 121 12.32 -14.33 6.45
CA LYS A 121 12.03 -13.04 7.11
C LYS A 121 10.70 -12.44 6.68
N VAL A 122 10.10 -11.73 7.63
CA VAL A 122 9.02 -10.78 7.41
C VAL A 122 9.58 -9.38 7.62
N GLN A 123 9.45 -8.52 6.62
CA GLN A 123 9.96 -7.14 6.69
C GLN A 123 8.87 -6.18 6.22
N SER A 124 8.47 -5.26 7.10
CA SER A 124 7.57 -4.16 6.74
C SER A 124 8.36 -2.86 6.59
N PHE A 125 7.92 -2.03 5.64
CA PHE A 125 8.38 -0.67 5.41
C PHE A 125 7.19 0.28 5.44
N TYR A 126 7.36 1.41 6.12
CA TYR A 126 6.35 2.45 6.22
C TYR A 126 6.85 3.78 5.68
N PHE A 127 6.16 4.30 4.68
CA PHE A 127 6.43 5.61 4.08
C PHE A 127 5.23 6.53 4.32
N PHE A 128 5.45 7.57 5.10
CA PHE A 128 4.47 8.61 5.36
C PHE A 128 4.51 9.64 4.22
N ALA A 129 3.35 9.95 3.62
CA ALA A 129 3.21 10.94 2.55
C ALA A 129 4.34 10.93 1.48
N PRO A 130 4.65 9.77 0.86
CA PRO A 130 5.87 9.61 0.09
C PRO A 130 5.96 10.52 -1.15
N ASN A 131 4.83 11.00 -1.70
CA ASN A 131 4.86 11.94 -2.83
C ASN A 131 5.40 13.29 -2.37
N PHE A 132 4.80 13.85 -1.31
CA PHE A 132 5.23 15.11 -0.72
C PHE A 132 6.71 15.08 -0.35
N TYR A 133 7.12 14.06 0.40
CA TYR A 133 8.49 13.96 0.88
C TYR A 133 9.53 13.57 -0.19
N TYR A 134 9.09 13.01 -1.33
CA TYR A 134 9.97 12.78 -2.47
C TYR A 134 10.32 14.09 -3.19
N GLU A 135 9.38 15.03 -3.25
CA GLU A 135 9.58 16.34 -3.88
C GLU A 135 10.34 17.30 -2.97
N GLN A 136 10.02 17.31 -1.68
CA GLN A 136 10.51 18.31 -0.74
C GLN A 136 11.82 17.93 -0.05
N CYS A 137 12.14 16.64 0.05
CA CYS A 137 13.26 16.18 0.88
C CYS A 137 14.24 15.33 0.07
N THR A 138 15.52 15.70 0.15
CA THR A 138 16.60 15.07 -0.62
C THR A 138 17.06 13.76 0.00
N ILE A 139 16.97 13.63 1.33
CA ILE A 139 17.33 12.43 2.07
C ILE A 139 16.29 11.33 1.76
N LYS A 140 16.77 10.13 1.41
CA LYS A 140 15.97 8.94 1.01
C LYS A 140 15.11 9.10 -0.24
N ARG A 141 15.40 10.10 -1.07
CA ARG A 141 14.70 10.31 -2.34
C ARG A 141 14.65 9.04 -3.20
N ASP A 142 15.70 8.21 -3.17
CA ASP A 142 15.72 6.93 -3.89
C ASP A 142 14.75 5.88 -3.33
N SER A 143 14.67 5.71 -2.00
CA SER A 143 13.70 4.77 -1.40
C SER A 143 12.26 5.23 -1.63
N ARG A 144 12.01 6.56 -1.58
CA ARG A 144 10.70 7.14 -1.89
C ARG A 144 10.32 6.98 -3.37
N ARG A 145 11.26 7.24 -4.28
CA ARG A 145 11.08 6.96 -5.71
C ARG A 145 10.70 5.50 -5.95
N LYS A 146 11.47 4.58 -5.38
CA LYS A 146 11.25 3.14 -5.53
C LYS A 146 9.90 2.70 -4.98
N ILE A 147 9.47 3.14 -3.80
CA ILE A 147 8.15 2.75 -3.28
C ILE A 147 7.00 3.32 -4.12
N LEU A 148 7.15 4.53 -4.66
CA LEU A 148 6.18 5.11 -5.59
C LEU A 148 6.13 4.34 -6.92
N GLU A 149 7.28 3.95 -7.46
CA GLU A 149 7.37 3.08 -8.64
C GLU A 149 6.75 1.69 -8.38
N ILE A 150 7.00 1.10 -7.20
CA ILE A 150 6.35 -0.16 -6.79
C ILE A 150 4.83 0.03 -6.78
N LYS A 151 4.31 1.08 -6.12
CA LYS A 151 2.87 1.38 -6.11
C LYS A 151 2.32 1.46 -7.52
N LYS A 152 3.04 2.15 -8.42
CA LYS A 152 2.67 2.32 -9.82
C LYS A 152 2.57 0.98 -10.56
N LEU A 153 3.55 0.08 -10.38
CA LEU A 153 3.52 -1.27 -10.95
C LEU A 153 2.24 -2.02 -10.56
N PHE A 154 1.78 -1.89 -9.31
CA PHE A 154 0.56 -2.54 -8.87
C PHE A 154 -0.71 -1.88 -9.42
N SER A 155 -0.75 -0.54 -9.53
CA SER A 155 -1.92 0.18 -10.05
C SER A 155 -2.10 0.13 -11.57
N GLU A 156 -1.03 -0.03 -12.35
CA GLU A 156 -1.13 -0.12 -13.82
C GLU A 156 -1.59 -1.50 -14.30
N ASN A 157 -1.36 -2.55 -13.50
CA ASN A 157 -1.81 -3.92 -13.81
C ASN A 157 -3.22 -4.21 -13.25
N THR A 158 -4.06 -3.18 -13.15
CA THR A 158 -5.41 -3.25 -12.55
C THR A 158 -6.55 -2.98 -13.52
N PHE A 159 -6.26 -2.68 -14.80
CA PHE A 159 -7.25 -2.33 -15.83
C PHE A 159 -7.38 -3.43 -16.88
#